data_AF-A0A9P1CPW3-F1
#
_entry.id   AF-A0A9P1CPW3-F1
#
_cell.length_a   1.000
_cell.length_b   1.000
_cell.length_c   1.000
_cell.angle_alpha   90.00
_cell.angle_beta   90.00
_cell.angle_gamma   90.00
#
_symmetry.space_group_name_H-M   'P 1'
#
loop_
_entity.id
_entity.type
_entity.pdbx_description
1 polymer ?
#
loop_
_entity_poly.entity_id
_entity_poly.type
_entity_poly.pdbx_seq_one_letter_code
_entity_poly.pdbx_strand_id
1 'polypeptide(L)'
;YAEAGGTGAHMHPGHLNLVWHVWETSRGRHLTDPAVRSFVAPHSVRISGRDPYKENSTINGDYELVKIVEGKPSYKKVENDHVIRFWPAEERWIIDLEAGTWA
;
A
#
# COMPACT_ATOMS: atom_id res chain seq x y z
N TYR A 1 -15.34 -9.79 13.40
CA TYR A 1 -15.11 -10.72 12.27
C TYR A 1 -15.15 -9.93 10.96
N ALA A 2 -14.90 -10.53 9.80
CA ALA A 2 -15.00 -9.85 8.50
C ALA A 2 -16.02 -10.55 7.61
N GLU A 3 -16.82 -9.79 6.86
CA GLU A 3 -17.80 -10.32 5.91
C GLU A 3 -17.54 -9.78 4.50
N ALA A 4 -17.65 -10.66 3.51
CA ALA A 4 -17.64 -10.31 2.10
C ALA A 4 -19.09 -10.26 1.62
N GLY A 5 -19.58 -9.09 1.18
CA GLY A 5 -20.97 -8.82 0.80
C GLY A 5 -21.50 -9.52 -0.47
N GLY A 6 -21.01 -10.72 -0.80
CA GLY A 6 -21.53 -11.57 -1.88
C GLY A 6 -20.73 -11.50 -3.18
N THR A 7 -20.01 -12.60 -3.47
CA THR A 7 -19.94 -13.38 -4.72
C THR A 7 -18.77 -14.35 -4.57
N GLY A 8 -19.07 -15.63 -4.62
CA GLY A 8 -18.13 -16.71 -4.29
C GLY A 8 -16.92 -16.77 -5.21
N ALA A 9 -15.74 -16.59 -4.62
CA ALA A 9 -14.47 -17.26 -4.91
C ALA A 9 -13.41 -16.57 -4.03
N HIS A 10 -13.02 -17.24 -2.94
CA HIS A 10 -11.88 -16.94 -2.06
C HIS A 10 -11.30 -15.51 -2.17
N MET A 11 -12.04 -14.50 -1.69
CA MET A 11 -11.47 -13.17 -1.53
C MET A 11 -10.29 -13.28 -0.56
N HIS A 12 -9.12 -12.91 -1.05
CA HIS A 12 -7.89 -12.85 -0.26
C HIS A 12 -8.17 -12.08 1.05
N PRO A 13 -7.76 -12.53 2.25
CA PRO A 13 -8.12 -11.87 3.52
C PRO A 13 -7.61 -10.43 3.65
N GLY A 14 -6.64 -10.04 2.83
CA GLY A 14 -6.18 -8.66 2.61
C GLY A 14 -6.85 -7.93 1.44
N HIS A 15 -8.01 -8.37 0.97
CA HIS A 15 -8.74 -7.70 -0.09
C HIS A 15 -9.42 -6.44 0.50
N LEU A 16 -9.20 -5.29 -0.13
CA LEU A 16 -9.59 -3.98 0.41
C LEU A 16 -11.10 -3.77 0.51
N ASN A 17 -11.89 -4.58 -0.21
CA ASN A 17 -13.35 -4.55 -0.18
C ASN A 17 -13.93 -5.35 1.01
N LEU A 18 -13.10 -5.98 1.83
CA LEU A 18 -13.56 -6.66 3.05
C LEU A 18 -13.96 -5.62 4.11
N VAL A 19 -15.17 -5.77 4.62
CA VAL A 19 -15.70 -4.92 5.69
C VAL A 19 -15.48 -5.62 7.02
N TRP A 20 -14.74 -4.96 7.91
CA TRP A 20 -14.44 -5.47 9.24
C TRP A 20 -15.51 -5.02 10.24
N HIS A 21 -16.05 -6.01 10.95
CA HIS A 21 -16.99 -5.87 12.04
C HIS A 21 -16.22 -6.00 13.37
N VAL A 22 -16.00 -4.88 14.04
CA VAL A 22 -15.27 -4.75 15.31
C VAL A 22 -16.26 -4.82 16.47
N TRP A 23 -15.93 -5.55 17.53
CA TRP A 23 -16.80 -5.68 18.70
C TRP A 23 -16.82 -4.37 19.49
N GLU A 24 -18.02 -3.84 19.75
CA GLU A 24 -18.21 -2.61 20.53
C GLU A 24 -18.91 -2.98 21.84
N THR A 25 -18.17 -2.88 22.95
CA THR A 25 -18.58 -3.40 24.26
C THR A 25 -19.80 -2.66 24.83
N SER A 26 -19.89 -1.34 24.64
CA SER A 26 -20.98 -0.54 25.21
C SER A 26 -22.35 -0.84 24.61
N ARG A 27 -22.40 -1.32 23.37
CA ARG A 27 -23.60 -1.67 22.62
C ARG A 27 -23.78 -3.18 22.46
N GLY A 28 -22.83 -3.97 22.97
CA GLY A 28 -22.88 -5.43 22.96
C GLY A 28 -23.04 -6.03 21.57
N ARG A 29 -22.47 -5.39 20.52
CA ARG A 29 -22.61 -5.84 19.13
C ARG A 29 -21.38 -5.52 18.31
N HIS A 30 -21.22 -6.23 17.19
CA HIS A 30 -20.21 -5.86 16.21
C HIS A 30 -20.69 -4.71 15.31
N LEU A 31 -19.83 -3.73 15.10
CA LEU A 31 -20.07 -2.57 14.24
C LEU A 31 -19.01 -2.50 13.14
N THR A 32 -19.39 -2.00 11.98
CA THR A 32 -18.43 -1.71 10.91
C THR A 32 -17.53 -0.56 11.33
N ASP A 33 -16.21 -0.74 11.19
CA ASP A 33 -15.24 0.34 11.38
C ASP A 33 -14.48 0.57 10.08
N PRO A 34 -14.77 1.65 9.32
CA PRO A 34 -14.07 1.97 8.07
C PRO A 34 -12.56 2.20 8.22
N ALA A 35 -12.08 2.49 9.44
CA ALA A 35 -10.66 2.63 9.75
C ALA A 35 -9.95 1.28 9.91
N VAL A 36 -10.70 0.19 10.11
CA VAL A 36 -10.14 -1.17 10.18
C VAL A 36 -10.23 -1.81 8.80
N ARG A 37 -9.08 -1.95 8.15
CA ARG A 37 -8.94 -2.63 6.86
C ARG A 37 -7.76 -3.58 6.90
N SER A 38 -7.85 -4.64 6.10
CA SER A 38 -6.74 -5.52 5.80
C SER A 38 -6.26 -5.25 4.37
N PHE A 39 -4.95 -5.28 4.17
CA PHE A 39 -4.33 -5.21 2.86
C PHE A 39 -3.23 -6.27 2.78
N VAL A 40 -2.86 -6.68 1.57
CA VAL A 40 -1.63 -7.45 1.37
C VAL A 40 -0.71 -6.74 0.41
N ALA A 41 0.49 -6.49 0.92
CA ALA A 41 1.58 -5.87 0.23
C ALA A 41 2.89 -6.39 0.86
N PRO A 42 3.96 -6.60 0.08
CA PRO A 42 5.28 -6.86 0.65
C PRO A 42 5.68 -5.75 1.63
N HIS A 43 6.37 -6.10 2.71
CA HIS A 43 6.95 -5.12 3.63
C HIS A 43 8.10 -4.33 3.00
N SER A 44 8.83 -4.95 2.06
CA SER A 44 9.94 -4.34 1.35
C SER A 44 9.96 -4.79 -0.12
N VAL A 45 10.42 -3.90 -0.99
CA VAL A 45 10.62 -4.14 -2.43
C VAL A 45 12.02 -3.66 -2.80
N ARG A 46 12.77 -4.50 -3.51
CA ARG A 46 14.08 -4.14 -4.05
C ARG A 46 14.00 -3.82 -5.54
N ILE A 47 14.51 -2.66 -5.92
CA ILE A 47 14.72 -2.29 -7.33
C ILE A 47 16.18 -2.57 -7.70
N SER A 48 16.40 -3.22 -8.83
CA SER A 48 17.72 -3.54 -9.36
C SER A 48 17.75 -3.47 -10.88
N GLY A 49 18.95 -3.51 -11.47
CA GLY A 49 19.13 -3.60 -12.92
C GLY A 49 19.51 -2.30 -13.61
N ARG A 50 19.53 -1.15 -12.92
CA ARG A 50 20.17 0.05 -13.47
C ARG A 50 21.68 -0.02 -13.31
N ASP A 51 22.40 0.29 -14.38
CA ASP A 51 23.84 0.42 -14.34
C ASP A 51 24.24 1.64 -13.48
N PRO A 52 25.26 1.54 -12.60
CA PRO A 52 25.67 2.65 -11.73
C PRO A 52 26.00 3.95 -12.47
N TYR A 53 26.47 3.86 -13.72
CA TYR A 53 26.91 4.99 -14.53
C TYR A 53 25.83 5.53 -15.48
N LYS A 54 24.61 4.98 -15.44
CA LYS A 54 23.47 5.47 -16.21
C LYS A 54 22.59 6.41 -15.39
N GLU A 55 21.78 7.21 -16.08
CA GLU A 55 20.78 8.05 -15.41
C GLU A 55 19.86 7.19 -14.54
N ASN A 56 19.35 7.80 -13.46
CA ASN A 56 18.44 7.13 -12.52
C ASN A 56 19.03 5.88 -11.86
N SER A 57 20.35 5.67 -11.89
CA SER A 57 20.99 4.55 -11.16
C SER A 57 20.67 4.57 -9.66
N THR A 58 20.42 5.77 -9.13
CA THR A 58 19.99 6.05 -7.77
C THR A 58 18.63 5.43 -7.41
N ILE A 59 17.83 4.96 -8.37
CA ILE A 59 16.56 4.25 -8.07
C ILE A 59 16.80 2.82 -7.58
N ASN A 60 17.94 2.20 -7.90
CA ASN A 60 18.27 0.87 -7.37
C ASN A 60 18.38 0.95 -5.84
N GLY A 61 17.90 -0.08 -5.15
CA GLY A 61 17.98 -0.18 -3.69
C GLY A 61 16.69 -0.73 -3.08
N ASP A 62 16.65 -0.70 -1.75
CA ASP A 62 15.54 -1.22 -0.96
C ASP A 62 14.53 -0.12 -0.63
N TYR A 63 13.26 -0.43 -0.82
CA TYR A 63 12.13 0.42 -0.48
C TYR A 63 11.28 -0.29 0.56
N GLU A 64 10.88 0.43 1.60
CA GLU A 64 10.05 -0.09 2.68
C GLU A 64 8.62 0.45 2.56
N LEU A 65 7.65 -0.38 2.90
CA LEU A 65 6.25 0.01 2.91
C LEU A 65 6.02 1.11 3.96
N VAL A 66 5.51 2.27 3.55
CA VAL A 66 5.27 3.40 4.45
C VAL A 66 3.78 3.63 4.69
N LYS A 67 2.95 3.56 3.64
CA LYS A 67 1.53 3.86 3.74
C LYS A 67 0.72 3.17 2.65
N ILE A 68 -0.59 3.08 2.86
CA ILE A 68 -1.56 2.75 1.83
C ILE A 68 -2.26 4.05 1.40
N VAL A 69 -2.21 4.39 0.12
CA VAL A 69 -2.91 5.54 -0.46
C VAL A 69 -3.95 5.01 -1.43
N GLU A 70 -5.23 5.32 -1.21
CA GLU A 70 -6.34 4.85 -2.06
C GLU A 70 -6.33 3.32 -2.29
N GLY A 71 -5.93 2.55 -1.28
CA GLY A 71 -5.82 1.09 -1.39
C GLY A 71 -4.55 0.59 -2.11
N LYS A 72 -3.66 1.47 -2.54
CA LYS A 72 -2.40 1.10 -3.18
C LYS A 72 -1.23 1.27 -2.21
N PRO A 73 -0.34 0.28 -2.04
CA PRO A 73 0.82 0.43 -1.19
C PRO A 73 1.80 1.46 -1.74
N SER A 74 2.38 2.28 -0.88
CA SER A 74 3.43 3.23 -1.22
C SER A 74 4.68 2.89 -0.44
N TYR A 75 5.81 2.90 -1.13
CA TYR A 75 7.10 2.50 -0.57
C TYR A 75 8.08 3.66 -0.64
N LYS A 76 8.85 3.88 0.43
CA LYS A 76 9.93 4.89 0.45
C LYS A 76 11.27 4.19 0.48
N LYS A 77 12.23 4.71 -0.28
CA LYS A 77 13.60 4.22 -0.24
C LYS A 77 14.23 4.55 1.11
N VAL A 78 15.05 3.65 1.64
CA VAL A 78 15.65 3.84 2.97
C VAL A 78 16.67 4.99 2.96
N GLU A 79 17.42 5.13 1.87
CA GLU A 79 18.56 6.07 1.82
C GLU A 79 18.18 7.50 1.40
N ASN A 80 17.02 7.70 0.78
CA ASN A 80 16.62 8.99 0.23
C ASN A 80 15.09 9.14 0.08
N ASP A 81 14.66 10.22 -0.55
CA ASP A 81 13.24 10.57 -0.70
C ASP A 81 12.55 9.96 -1.93
N HIS A 82 13.15 8.96 -2.55
CA HIS A 82 12.49 8.27 -3.65
C HIS A 82 11.29 7.48 -3.14
N VAL A 83 10.17 7.59 -3.85
CA VAL A 83 8.91 6.92 -3.48
C VAL A 83 8.36 6.12 -4.64
N ILE A 84 8.01 4.86 -4.39
CA ILE A 84 7.14 4.08 -5.27
C ILE A 84 5.69 4.42 -4.89
N ARG A 85 4.93 4.94 -5.83
CA ARG A 85 3.50 5.25 -5.64
C ARG A 85 2.69 4.97 -6.89
N PHE A 86 1.40 4.73 -6.70
CA PHE A 86 0.47 4.68 -7.82
C PHE A 86 0.17 6.11 -8.28
N TRP A 87 0.16 6.32 -9.60
CA TRP A 87 -0.25 7.58 -10.22
C TRP A 87 -1.62 7.37 -10.89
N PRO A 88 -2.71 7.89 -10.29
CA PRO A 88 -4.06 7.63 -10.78
C PRO A 88 -4.32 8.14 -12.20
N ALA A 89 -3.73 9.27 -12.60
CA ALA A 89 -4.03 9.89 -13.89
C ALA A 89 -3.62 9.03 -15.10
N GLU A 90 -2.59 8.19 -14.93
CA GLU A 90 -2.03 7.33 -15.98
C GLU A 90 -2.13 5.84 -15.61
N GLU A 91 -2.90 5.51 -14.58
CA GLU A 91 -3.14 4.14 -14.07
C GLU A 91 -1.88 3.27 -13.91
N ARG A 92 -0.75 3.88 -13.52
CA ARG A 92 0.54 3.19 -13.44
C ARG A 92 1.31 3.46 -12.17
N TRP A 93 2.22 2.55 -11.86
CA TRP A 93 3.22 2.73 -10.82
C TRP A 93 4.36 3.61 -11.32
N ILE A 94 4.79 4.56 -10.49
CA ILE A 94 5.96 5.40 -10.76
C ILE A 94 6.93 5.36 -9.60
N ILE A 95 8.21 5.63 -9.91
CA ILE A 95 9.23 5.97 -8.92
C ILE A 95 9.40 7.48 -9.00
N ASP A 96 8.94 8.16 -7.97
CA ASP A 96 9.01 9.61 -7.83
C ASP A 96 10.29 9.96 -7.05
N LEU A 97 11.18 10.74 -7.67
CA LEU A 97 12.49 11.06 -7.10
C LEU A 97 12.46 12.31 -6.19
N GLU A 98 11.37 13.09 -6.23
CA GLU A 98 11.27 14.41 -5.58
C GLU A 98 10.13 14.49 -4.56
N ALA A 99 9.37 13.41 -4.34
CA ALA A 99 8.24 13.36 -3.41
C ALA A 99 8.60 13.45 -1.91
N GLY A 100 9.83 13.85 -1.54
CA GLY A 100 10.26 14.02 -0.15
C GLY A 100 9.46 15.06 0.64
N THR A 101 8.81 15.99 -0.05
CA THR A 101 8.00 17.07 0.55
C THR A 101 6.52 16.85 0.29
N TRP A 102 5.87 16.07 1.16
CA TRP A 102 4.43 16.06 1.29
C TRP A 102 4.02 17.24 2.18
N ALA A 103 3.38 18.25 1.59
CA ALA A 103 2.50 19.18 2.29
C ALA A 103 1.04 18.70 2.11
#